data_AF-A0A1H8KNE6-F1
#
_entry.id   AF-A0A1H8KNE6-F1
#
_cell.length_a   1.000
_cell.length_b   1.000
_cell.length_c   1.000
_cell.angle_alpha   90.00
_cell.angle_beta   90.00
_cell.angle_gamma   90.00
#
_symmetry.space_group_name_H-M   'P 1'
#
loop_
_entity.id
_entity.type
_entity.pdbx_description
1 polymer ?
#
loop_
_entity_poly.entity_id
_entity_poly.type
_entity_poly.pdbx_seq_one_letter_code
_entity_poly.pdbx_strand_id
1 'polypeptide(L)'
;MSIPLPFRKRNTRDEIRQEWIEERLHEARIVVADVVHHSDHLLRMACNVLVRHSQTPTEREDARILLVILEAKSPGRIDRNRSDPEVRR
;
A
#
# COMPACT_ATOMS: atom_id res chain seq x y z
N MET A 1 -32.63 -17.73 -28.08
CA MET A 1 -32.79 -16.29 -27.79
C MET A 1 -32.19 -16.03 -26.41
N SER A 2 -31.04 -15.36 -26.33
CA SER A 2 -30.33 -15.07 -25.08
C SER A 2 -31.00 -13.90 -24.35
N ILE A 3 -31.53 -14.17 -23.17
CA ILE A 3 -32.17 -13.17 -22.29
C ILE A 3 -31.06 -12.22 -21.78
N PRO A 4 -31.13 -10.90 -22.01
CA PRO A 4 -30.15 -9.98 -21.47
C PRO A 4 -30.30 -9.90 -19.94
N LEU A 5 -29.26 -10.28 -19.21
CA LEU A 5 -29.27 -10.24 -17.75
C LEU A 5 -29.33 -8.77 -17.25
N PRO A 6 -30.22 -8.42 -16.30
CA PRO A 6 -30.55 -7.04 -15.93
C PRO A 6 -29.49 -6.33 -15.06
N PHE A 7 -28.24 -6.80 -15.03
CA PHE A 7 -27.22 -6.34 -14.08
C PHE A 7 -26.03 -5.66 -14.75
N ARG A 8 -26.27 -4.66 -15.60
CA ARG A 8 -25.20 -3.75 -16.06
C ARG A 8 -25.03 -2.56 -15.11
N LYS A 9 -24.82 -2.83 -13.81
CA LYS A 9 -24.38 -1.83 -12.79
C LYS A 9 -22.88 -1.88 -12.50
N ARG A 10 -22.11 -2.64 -13.29
CA ARG A 10 -20.65 -2.78 -13.12
C ARG A 10 -19.92 -1.45 -13.35
N ASN A 11 -20.35 -0.68 -14.34
CA ASN A 11 -19.65 0.54 -14.76
C ASN A 11 -19.54 1.59 -13.64
N THR A 12 -20.66 1.92 -12.98
CA THR A 12 -20.65 2.92 -11.90
C THR A 12 -19.82 2.48 -10.69
N ARG A 13 -19.78 1.18 -10.38
CA ARG A 13 -18.95 0.67 -9.28
C ARG A 13 -17.47 0.73 -9.64
N ASP A 14 -17.14 0.43 -10.89
CA ASP A 14 -15.77 0.48 -11.39
C ASP A 14 -15.28 1.94 -11.46
N GLU A 15 -16.13 2.89 -11.88
CA GLU A 15 -15.87 4.34 -11.86
C GLU A 15 -15.58 4.85 -10.45
N ILE A 16 -16.48 4.60 -9.49
CA ILE A 16 -16.28 4.98 -8.08
C ILE A 16 -14.99 4.36 -7.52
N ARG A 17 -14.67 3.12 -7.93
CA ARG A 17 -13.44 2.45 -7.51
C ARG A 17 -12.20 3.14 -8.10
N GLN A 18 -12.23 3.58 -9.35
CA GLN A 18 -11.10 4.29 -9.96
C GLN A 18 -10.90 5.65 -9.28
N GLU A 19 -11.96 6.42 -9.07
CA GLU A 19 -11.88 7.71 -8.36
C GLU A 19 -11.28 7.53 -6.96
N TRP A 20 -11.73 6.50 -6.22
CA TRP A 20 -11.15 6.18 -4.92
C TRP A 20 -9.67 5.80 -5.00
N ILE A 21 -9.26 5.03 -6.02
CA ILE A 21 -7.83 4.68 -6.23
C ILE A 21 -7.00 5.93 -6.52
N GLU A 22 -7.50 6.83 -7.37
CA GLU A 22 -6.81 8.07 -7.73
C GLU A 22 -6.62 8.99 -6.52
N GLU A 23 -7.65 9.13 -5.69
CA GLU A 23 -7.58 9.88 -4.44
C GLU A 23 -6.52 9.29 -3.49
N ARG A 24 -6.54 7.97 -3.28
CA ARG A 24 -5.55 7.29 -2.42
C ARG A 24 -4.12 7.39 -2.97
N LEU A 25 -3.94 7.39 -4.29
CA LEU A 25 -2.64 7.65 -4.91
C LEU A 25 -2.16 9.08 -4.66
N HIS A 26 -3.05 10.06 -4.75
CA HIS A 26 -2.72 11.45 -4.46
C HIS A 26 -2.27 11.64 -3.00
N GLU A 27 -3.03 11.11 -2.05
CA GLU A 27 -2.67 11.12 -0.63
C GLU A 27 -1.33 10.43 -0.36
N ALA A 28 -1.11 9.25 -0.95
CA ALA A 28 0.14 8.52 -0.79
C ALA A 28 1.35 9.31 -1.30
N ARG A 29 1.20 10.05 -2.40
CA ARG A 29 2.27 10.93 -2.92
C ARG A 29 2.58 12.09 -2.00
N ILE A 30 1.56 12.73 -1.42
CA ILE A 30 1.76 13.82 -0.45
C ILE A 30 2.54 13.30 0.75
N VAL A 31 2.14 12.15 1.28
CA VAL A 31 2.83 11.50 2.40
C VAL A 31 4.30 11.21 2.07
N VAL A 32 4.58 10.66 0.90
CA VAL A 32 5.97 10.33 0.52
C VAL A 32 6.80 11.59 0.29
N ALA A 33 6.19 12.66 -0.26
CA ALA A 33 6.85 13.94 -0.43
C ALA A 33 7.24 14.59 0.91
N ASP A 34 6.45 14.36 1.98
CA ASP A 34 6.70 14.90 3.32
C ASP A 34 7.29 13.87 4.30
N VAL A 35 8.24 13.07 3.80
CA VAL A 35 8.82 11.91 4.51
C VAL A 35 9.37 12.23 5.91
N VAL A 36 9.84 13.45 6.15
CA VAL A 36 10.47 13.86 7.41
C VAL A 36 9.44 14.02 8.53
N HIS A 37 8.20 14.38 8.20
CA HIS A 37 7.16 14.68 9.18
C HIS A 37 6.20 13.51 9.42
N HIS A 38 6.37 12.39 8.71
CA HIS A 38 5.51 11.21 8.83
C HIS A 38 6.20 10.03 9.48
N SER A 39 5.43 9.20 10.19
CA SER A 39 5.94 7.97 10.80
C SER A 39 6.30 6.92 9.75
N ASP A 40 7.31 6.09 10.04
CA ASP A 40 7.69 4.96 9.17
C ASP A 40 6.50 4.03 8.86
N HIS A 41 5.53 3.90 9.79
CA HIS A 41 4.31 3.13 9.55
C HIS A 41 3.43 3.74 8.46
N LEU A 42 3.22 5.04 8.52
CA LEU A 42 2.40 5.79 7.55
C LEU A 42 3.08 5.78 6.18
N LEU A 43 4.40 5.93 6.15
CA LEU A 43 5.20 5.81 4.93
C LEU A 43 5.10 4.42 4.30
N ARG A 44 5.12 3.34 5.10
CA ARG A 44 4.90 1.97 4.58
C ARG A 44 3.51 1.81 3.97
N MET A 45 2.47 2.36 4.59
CA MET A 45 1.11 2.31 4.03
C MET A 45 1.03 3.03 2.68
N ALA A 46 1.58 4.25 2.60
CA ALA A 46 1.62 5.01 1.36
C ALA A 46 2.40 4.28 0.25
N CYS A 47 3.57 3.74 0.57
CA CYS A 47 4.36 2.97 -0.39
C CYS A 47 3.60 1.72 -0.89
N ASN A 48 2.87 1.01 -0.02
CA ASN A 48 2.04 -0.13 -0.45
C ASN A 48 0.94 0.28 -1.44
N VAL A 49 0.31 1.44 -1.23
CA VAL A 49 -0.67 2.01 -2.18
C VAL A 49 0.00 2.30 -3.52
N LEU A 50 1.17 2.95 -3.52
CA LEU A 50 1.92 3.26 -4.74
C LEU A 50 2.34 1.99 -5.48
N VAL A 51 2.90 0.99 -4.80
CA VAL A 51 3.30 -0.28 -5.43
C VAL A 51 2.12 -0.98 -6.09
N ARG A 52 0.93 -0.93 -5.47
CA ARG A 52 -0.25 -1.65 -5.94
C ARG A 52 -0.98 -0.92 -7.05
N HIS A 53 -1.02 0.40 -7.02
CA HIS A 53 -1.96 1.19 -7.82
C HIS A 53 -1.30 2.21 -8.74
N SER A 54 0.00 2.51 -8.60
CA SER A 54 0.61 3.52 -9.46
C SER A 54 0.70 3.04 -10.91
N GLN A 55 0.41 3.98 -11.81
CA GLN A 55 0.37 3.74 -13.24
C GLN A 55 1.80 3.56 -13.80
N THR A 56 2.75 4.33 -13.29
CA THR A 56 4.13 4.32 -13.81
C THR A 56 4.96 3.21 -13.17
N PRO A 57 5.76 2.47 -13.95
CA PRO A 57 6.62 1.41 -13.40
C PRO A 57 7.74 1.99 -12.52
N THR A 58 8.23 3.19 -12.83
CA THR A 58 9.25 3.90 -12.05
C THR A 58 8.76 4.20 -10.63
N GLU A 59 7.57 4.79 -10.50
CA GLU A 59 6.98 5.08 -9.18
C GLU A 59 6.76 3.82 -8.34
N ARG A 60 6.40 2.69 -8.99
CA ARG A 60 6.30 1.39 -8.29
C ARG A 60 7.66 0.93 -7.76
N GLU A 61 8.71 1.09 -8.55
CA GLU A 61 10.04 0.63 -8.18
C GLU A 61 10.63 1.49 -7.06
N ASP A 62 10.52 2.81 -7.18
CA ASP A 62 10.96 3.75 -6.14
C ASP A 62 10.25 3.48 -4.80
N ALA A 63 8.94 3.20 -4.84
CA ALA A 63 8.17 2.84 -3.65
C ALA A 63 8.63 1.49 -3.03
N ARG A 64 9.05 0.51 -3.84
CA ARG A 64 9.63 -0.75 -3.32
C ARG A 64 10.98 -0.52 -2.65
N ILE A 65 11.84 0.29 -3.27
CA ILE A 65 13.15 0.64 -2.72
C ILE A 65 12.95 1.33 -1.36
N LEU A 66 12.01 2.28 -1.28
CA LEU A 66 11.72 2.97 -0.02
C LEU A 66 11.20 2.02 1.06
N LEU A 67 10.37 1.02 0.73
CA LEU A 67 9.94 -0.01 1.67
C LEU A 67 11.13 -0.78 2.28
N VAL A 68 12.10 -1.18 1.44
CA VAL A 68 13.31 -1.89 1.91
C VAL A 68 14.12 -1.01 2.87
N ILE A 69 14.29 0.27 2.55
CA ILE A 69 15.00 1.23 3.41
C ILE A 69 14.29 1.38 4.76
N LEU A 70 12.96 1.52 4.75
CA LEU A 70 12.16 1.65 5.96
C LEU A 70 12.19 0.38 6.83
N GLU A 71 12.29 -0.80 6.22
CA GLU A 71 12.48 -2.06 6.96
C GLU A 71 13.85 -2.12 7.63
N ALA A 72 14.91 -1.77 6.89
CA ALA A 72 16.27 -1.72 7.43
C ALA A 72 16.42 -0.73 8.60
N LYS A 73 15.70 0.40 8.55
CA LYS A 73 15.69 1.43 9.62
C LYS A 73 14.99 0.96 10.91
N SER A 74 14.13 -0.06 10.86
CA SER A 74 13.35 -0.56 11.99
C SER A 74 13.85 -1.94 12.49
N PRO A 75 15.09 -2.07 13.02
CA PRO A 75 15.66 -3.36 13.41
C PRO A 75 14.84 -4.09 14.49
N GLY A 76 14.07 -3.36 15.31
CA GLY A 76 13.28 -3.93 16.42
C GLY A 76 12.03 -4.74 16.03
N ARG A 77 11.74 -4.95 14.73
CA ARG A 77 10.67 -5.88 14.30
C ARG A 77 11.17 -7.29 13.97
N ILE A 78 12.45 -7.45 13.64
CA ILE A 78 13.04 -8.78 13.42
C ILE A 78 13.12 -9.55 14.75
N ASP A 79 13.41 -8.86 15.85
CA ASP A 79 13.53 -9.49 17.18
C ASP A 79 12.18 -9.88 17.82
N ARG A 80 11.06 -9.25 17.45
CA ARG A 80 9.74 -9.58 18.02
C ARG A 80 9.11 -10.85 17.46
N ASN A 81 9.62 -11.37 16.34
CA ASN A 81 9.18 -12.66 15.79
C ASN A 81 9.99 -13.84 16.36
N ARG A 82 11.04 -13.57 17.15
CA ARG A 82 11.74 -14.59 17.93
C ARG A 82 11.03 -14.74 19.27
N SER A 83 9.81 -15.25 19.24
CA SER A 83 9.10 -15.70 20.43
C SER A 83 9.97 -16.74 21.13
N ASP A 84 10.32 -16.42 22.37
CA ASP A 84 11.11 -17.20 23.32
C ASP A 84 10.55 -18.63 23.50
N PRO A 85 11.31 -19.71 23.20
CA PRO A 85 10.88 -21.07 23.49
C PRO A 85 11.41 -21.50 24.87
N GLU A 86 11.11 -20.77 25.94
CA GLU A 86 11.39 -21.23 27.30
C GLU A 86 10.15 -21.20 28.20
N VAL A 87 9.22 -22.11 27.93
CA VAL A 87 8.37 -22.68 28.99
C VAL A 87 8.32 -24.19 28.82
N ARG A 88 9.30 -24.88 29.41
CA ARG A 88 9.20 -26.29 29.74
C ARG A 88 10.09 -26.62 30.94
N ARG A 89 9.58 -26.41 32.15
CA ARG A 89 9.87 -27.21 33.35
C ARG A 89 8.66 -27.22 34.26
#